data_AF-A0A954RSG4-F1
#
_entry.id   AF-A0A954RSG4-F1
#
_cell.length_a   1.000
_cell.length_b   1.000
_cell.length_c   1.000
_cell.angle_alpha   90.00
_cell.angle_beta   90.00
_cell.angle_gamma   90.00
#
_symmetry.space_group_name_H-M   'P 1'
#
loop_
_entity.id
_entity.type
_entity.pdbx_description
1 polymer ?
#
loop_
_entity_poly.entity_id
_entity_poly.type
_entity_poly.pdbx_seq_one_letter_code
_entity_poly.pdbx_strand_id
1 'polypeptide(L)'
;MSRAPKMRGVSLRPIGFDDYEALRMAEFTSLGPGWRFSGTTPSPQTFMERIWQGVTVQLLCVRESDGEYLGWFQSYNTEPDQGITWLAAANFGGS
;
A
#
# COMPACT_ATOMS: atom_id res chain seq x y z
N MET A 1 18.55 8.62 -11.33
CA MET A 1 17.68 7.72 -10.54
C MET A 1 17.71 8.20 -9.09
N SER A 2 16.57 8.63 -8.54
CA SER A 2 16.47 9.07 -7.14
C SER A 2 16.56 7.85 -6.21
N ARG A 3 17.39 7.91 -5.17
CA ARG A 3 17.61 6.82 -4.22
C ARG A 3 16.46 6.84 -3.22
N ALA A 4 15.73 5.73 -3.10
CA ALA A 4 14.65 5.60 -2.13
C ALA A 4 15.15 5.94 -0.71
N PRO A 5 14.34 6.64 0.12
CA PRO A 5 14.71 6.90 1.50
C PRO A 5 14.90 5.57 2.24
N LYS A 6 16.07 5.41 2.86
CA LYS A 6 16.43 4.26 3.70
C LYS A 6 16.40 4.67 5.16
N MET A 7 15.67 3.93 5.99
CA MET A 7 15.68 4.06 7.44
C MET A 7 16.01 2.69 8.01
N ARG A 8 16.94 2.57 8.97
CA ARG A 8 17.25 1.35 9.76
C ARG A 8 16.82 0.00 9.15
N GLY A 9 17.46 -0.44 8.06
CA GLY A 9 17.21 -1.77 7.46
C GLY A 9 15.86 -1.94 6.77
N VAL A 10 15.15 -0.85 6.48
CA VAL A 10 13.92 -0.83 5.66
C VAL A 10 14.07 0.15 4.50
N SER A 11 13.35 -0.15 3.42
CA SER A 11 13.28 0.69 2.23
C SER A 11 11.83 0.89 1.79
N LEU A 12 11.55 2.06 1.21
CA LEU A 12 10.28 2.34 0.55
C LEU A 12 10.43 2.14 -0.96
N ARG A 13 9.52 1.39 -1.57
CA ARG A 13 9.48 1.25 -3.04
C ARG A 13 8.06 1.37 -3.57
N PRO A 14 7.88 1.83 -4.82
CA PRO A 14 6.60 1.71 -5.51
C PRO A 14 6.12 0.27 -5.54
N ILE A 15 4.80 0.10 -5.50
CA ILE A 15 4.19 -1.21 -5.71
C ILE A 15 4.23 -1.56 -7.20
N GLY A 16 4.42 -2.84 -7.51
CA GLY A 16 4.34 -3.42 -8.85
C GLY A 16 3.24 -4.48 -8.93
N PHE A 17 3.02 -5.03 -10.13
CA PHE A 17 2.01 -6.06 -10.37
C PHE A 17 2.23 -7.32 -9.53
N ASP A 18 3.49 -7.69 -9.31
CA ASP A 18 3.86 -8.87 -8.51
C ASP A 18 3.48 -8.73 -7.02
N ASP A 19 3.18 -7.51 -6.56
CA ASP A 19 2.77 -7.26 -5.17
C ASP A 19 1.28 -7.48 -4.93
N TYR A 20 0.47 -7.49 -5.98
CA TYR A 20 -0.99 -7.36 -5.85
C TYR A 20 -1.61 -8.49 -5.05
N GLU A 21 -1.16 -9.73 -5.28
CA GLU A 21 -1.72 -10.87 -4.55
C GLU A 21 -1.36 -10.81 -3.06
N ALA A 22 -0.13 -10.44 -2.71
CA ALA A 22 0.27 -10.26 -1.32
C ALA A 22 -0.50 -9.13 -0.64
N LEU A 23 -0.70 -8.00 -1.32
CA LEU A 23 -1.49 -6.87 -0.84
C LEU A 23 -2.97 -7.25 -0.63
N ARG A 24 -3.54 -7.99 -1.59
CA ARG A 24 -4.91 -8.51 -1.50
C ARG A 24 -5.07 -9.40 -0.28
N MET A 25 -4.13 -10.32 -0.04
CA MET A 25 -4.15 -11.19 1.12
C MET A 25 -4.01 -10.42 2.44
N ALA A 26 -3.15 -9.40 2.47
CA ALA A 26 -2.93 -8.57 3.66
C ALA A 26 -4.19 -7.80 4.11
N GLU A 27 -5.09 -7.42 3.18
CA GLU A 27 -6.39 -6.83 3.53
C GLU A 27 -7.26 -7.78 4.35
N PHE A 28 -7.18 -9.09 4.08
CA PHE A 28 -7.94 -10.10 4.82
C PHE A 28 -7.28 -10.50 6.14
N THR A 29 -5.96 -10.64 6.14
CA THR A 29 -5.25 -11.27 7.26
C THR A 29 -4.79 -10.29 8.32
N SER A 30 -4.44 -9.06 7.91
CA SER A 30 -3.68 -8.14 8.77
C SER A 30 -4.37 -6.79 8.98
N LEU A 31 -4.99 -6.24 7.93
CA LEU A 31 -5.53 -4.87 7.98
C LEU A 31 -7.02 -4.80 8.29
N GLY A 32 -7.74 -5.90 8.04
CA GLY A 32 -9.17 -6.00 8.24
C GLY A 32 -9.99 -5.35 7.11
N PRO A 33 -11.29 -5.67 7.02
CA PRO A 33 -12.14 -5.30 5.88
C PRO A 33 -12.37 -3.78 5.77
N GLY A 34 -12.16 -3.01 6.85
CA GLY A 34 -12.32 -1.55 6.85
C GLY A 34 -11.17 -0.78 6.21
N TRP A 35 -10.05 -1.43 5.91
CA TRP A 35 -8.84 -0.76 5.40
C TRP A 35 -9.05 -0.16 4.01
N ARG A 36 -9.70 -0.90 3.10
CA ARG A 36 -10.12 -0.43 1.77
C ARG A 36 -11.53 -0.89 1.47
N PHE A 37 -12.18 -0.18 0.55
CA PHE A 37 -13.53 -0.50 0.07
C PHE A 37 -14.63 -0.58 1.14
N SER A 38 -14.46 0.17 2.24
CA SER A 38 -15.49 0.36 3.27
C SER A 38 -16.09 -0.95 3.81
N GLY A 39 -15.28 -2.00 4.00
CA GLY A 39 -15.76 -3.29 4.51
C GLY A 39 -16.05 -4.33 3.43
N THR A 40 -16.00 -3.98 2.15
CA THR A 40 -16.29 -4.93 1.06
C THR A 40 -15.06 -5.76 0.68
N THR A 41 -15.29 -7.03 0.37
CA THR A 41 -14.29 -8.00 -0.08
C THR A 41 -14.39 -8.13 -1.61
N PRO A 42 -13.60 -7.39 -2.39
CA PRO A 42 -13.66 -7.47 -3.84
C PRO A 42 -13.14 -8.82 -4.34
N SER A 43 -13.60 -9.25 -5.52
CA SER A 43 -12.98 -10.36 -6.25
C SER A 43 -11.53 -9.99 -6.61
N PRO A 44 -10.64 -10.97 -6.91
CA PRO A 44 -9.28 -10.68 -7.36
C PRO A 44 -9.24 -9.74 -8.57
N GLN A 45 -10.12 -9.93 -9.55
CA GLN A 45 -10.22 -9.07 -10.73
C GLN A 45 -10.58 -7.64 -10.33
N THR A 46 -11.61 -7.48 -9.49
CA THR A 46 -12.05 -6.16 -9.01
C THR A 46 -11.00 -5.49 -8.13
N PHE A 47 -10.22 -6.24 -7.35
CA PHE A 47 -9.12 -5.70 -6.57
C PHE A 47 -8.07 -5.06 -7.48
N MET A 48 -7.64 -5.77 -8.53
CA MET A 48 -6.64 -5.26 -9.49
C MET A 48 -7.13 -4.00 -10.22
N GLU A 49 -8.41 -3.95 -10.58
CA GLU A 49 -9.03 -2.77 -11.21
C GLU A 49 -9.08 -1.56 -10.27
N ARG A 50 -9.29 -1.80 -8.97
CA ARG A 50 -9.58 -0.73 -8.01
C ARG A 50 -8.41 -0.34 -7.12
N ILE A 51 -7.30 -1.09 -7.10
CA ILE A 51 -6.15 -0.79 -6.23
C ILE A 51 -5.59 0.63 -6.46
N TRP A 52 -5.73 1.19 -7.66
CA TRP A 52 -5.32 2.56 -8.00
C TRP A 52 -6.46 3.59 -8.00
N GLN A 53 -7.70 3.19 -7.72
CA GLN A 53 -8.85 4.09 -7.77
C GLN A 53 -8.69 5.23 -6.74
N GLY A 54 -8.62 6.46 -7.24
CA GLY A 54 -8.41 7.66 -6.42
C GLY A 54 -7.00 7.78 -5.83
N VAL A 55 -6.06 6.89 -6.16
CA VAL A 55 -4.72 6.88 -5.57
C VAL A 55 -3.72 7.62 -6.45
N THR A 56 -2.93 8.49 -5.85
CA THR A 56 -1.84 9.22 -6.51
C THR A 56 -0.51 8.50 -6.36
N VAL A 57 -0.21 7.96 -5.17
CA VAL A 57 1.04 7.24 -4.88
C VAL A 57 0.75 6.06 -3.98
N GLN A 58 1.42 4.93 -4.24
CA GLN A 58 1.45 3.77 -3.35
C GLN A 58 2.88 3.30 -3.16
N LEU A 59 3.27 3.10 -1.90
CA LEU A 59 4.58 2.60 -1.52
C LEU A 59 4.43 1.40 -0.58
N LEU A 60 5.29 0.41 -0.78
CA LEU A 60 5.53 -0.66 0.18
C LEU A 60 6.77 -0.33 1.01
N CYS A 61 6.67 -0.56 2.31
CA CYS A 61 7.82 -0.67 3.19
C CYS A 61 8.27 -2.12 3.23
N VAL A 62 9.53 -2.35 2.85
CA VAL A 62 10.13 -3.68 2.80
C VAL A 62 11.38 -3.74 3.67
N ARG A 63 11.56 -4.84 4.38
CA ARG A 63 12.78 -5.13 5.13
C ARG A 63 13.91 -5.45 4.15
N GLU A 64 15.08 -4.86 4.32
CA GLU A 64 16.20 -5.03 3.38
C GLU A 64 16.88 -6.41 3.49
N SER A 65 16.76 -7.11 4.62
CA SER A 65 17.45 -8.39 4.85
C SER A 65 16.81 -9.56 4.10
N ASP A 66 15.48 -9.56 3.95
CA ASP A 66 14.69 -10.69 3.44
C ASP A 66 13.56 -10.26 2.49
N GLY A 67 13.34 -8.96 2.29
CA GLY A 67 12.28 -8.44 1.43
C GLY A 67 10.88 -8.50 2.07
N GLU A 68 10.76 -8.84 3.34
CA GLU A 68 9.47 -8.95 4.03
C GLU A 68 8.69 -7.63 3.96
N TYR A 69 7.39 -7.72 3.70
CA TYR A 69 6.51 -6.55 3.64
C TYR A 69 6.12 -6.14 5.05
N LEU A 70 6.50 -4.92 5.44
CA LEU A 70 6.28 -4.40 6.79
C LEU A 70 5.10 -3.42 6.85
N GLY A 71 4.77 -2.78 5.73
CA GLY A 71 3.66 -1.86 5.67
C GLY A 71 3.36 -1.31 4.29
N TRP A 72 2.22 -0.61 4.19
CA TRP A 72 1.67 -0.08 2.96
C TRP A 72 1.22 1.36 3.15
N PHE A 73 1.70 2.25 2.29
CA PHE A 73 1.46 3.68 2.35
C PHE A 73 0.79 4.16 1.06
N GLN A 74 -0.18 5.05 1.19
CA GLN A 74 -0.95 5.57 0.09
C GLN A 74 -1.17 7.07 0.26
N SER A 75 -1.10 7.82 -0.83
CA SER A 75 -1.70 9.14 -0.94
C SER A 75 -2.86 9.08 -1.93
N TYR A 76 -4.04 9.54 -1.54
CA TYR A 76 -5.26 9.39 -2.33
C TYR A 76 -6.16 10.62 -2.25
N ASN A 77 -7.11 10.70 -3.18
CA ASN A 77 -8.01 11.84 -3.40
C ASN A 77 -7.27 13.18 -3.48
N THR A 78 -6.07 13.21 -4.06
CA THR A 78 -5.29 14.46 -4.15
C THR A 78 -6.07 15.51 -4.93
N GLU A 79 -6.15 16.72 -4.37
CA GLU A 79 -6.70 17.94 -4.96
C GLU A 79 -5.51 18.89 -5.23
N PRO A 80 -4.87 18.81 -6.42
CA PRO A 80 -3.61 19.51 -6.68
C PRO A 80 -3.76 21.03 -6.71
N ASP A 81 -4.93 21.52 -7.11
CA ASP A 81 -5.31 22.93 -7.13
C ASP A 81 -5.44 23.52 -5.73
N GLN A 82 -5.88 22.72 -4.76
CA GLN A 82 -5.97 23.11 -3.35
C GLN A 82 -4.72 22.75 -2.55
N GLY A 83 -3.83 21.90 -3.10
CA GLY A 83 -2.65 21.41 -2.40
C GLY A 83 -2.98 20.43 -1.27
N ILE A 84 -4.09 19.69 -1.37
CA ILE A 84 -4.58 18.77 -0.34
C ILE A 84 -4.45 17.32 -0.82
N THR A 85 -4.10 16.40 0.07
CA THR A 85 -4.14 14.95 -0.17
C THR A 85 -4.45 14.20 1.11
N TRP A 86 -5.06 13.03 0.99
CA TRP A 86 -5.30 12.13 2.11
C TRP A 86 -4.22 11.07 2.15
N LEU A 87 -3.81 10.69 3.36
CA LEU A 87 -2.79 9.67 3.57
C LEU A 87 -3.40 8.47 4.31
N ALA A 88 -3.04 7.28 3.86
CA ALA A 88 -3.29 6.03 4.57
C ALA A 88 -1.95 5.31 4.80
N ALA A 89 -1.75 4.83 6.02
CA ALA A 89 -0.60 4.00 6.38
C ALA A 89 -1.06 2.75 7.16
N ALA A 90 -0.66 1.59 6.68
CA ALA A 90 -0.96 0.30 7.26
C ALA A 90 0.33 -0.38 7.70
N ASN A 91 0.28 -1.00 8.88
CA ASN A 91 1.31 -1.92 9.35
C ASN A 91 0.78 -3.35 9.15
N PHE A 92 1.53 -4.20 8.47
CA PHE A 92 1.08 -5.57 8.18
C PHE A 92 1.16 -6.54 9.36
N GLY A 93 1.71 -6.10 10.49
CA GLY A 93 1.95 -6.93 11.66
C GLY A 93 3.19 -7.80 11.44
N GLY A 94 4.15 -7.63 12.32
CA GLY A 94 5.36 -8.45 12.44
C GLY A 94 5.84 -8.28 13.88
N SER A 95 6.10 -9.41 14.53
CA SER A 95 6.46 -9.57 15.95
C SER A 95 7.50 -8.57 16.46
#